data_AF-A0A0U5GHV0-F1
#
_entry.id   AF-A0A0U5GHV0-F1
#
_cell.length_a   1.000
_cell.length_b   1.000
_cell.length_c   1.000
_cell.angle_alpha   90.00
_cell.angle_beta   90.00
_cell.angle_gamma   90.00
#
_symmetry.space_group_name_H-M   'P 1'
#
loop_
_entity.id
_entity.type
_entity.pdbx_description
1 polymer ?
#
loop_
_entity_poly.entity_id
_entity_poly.type
_entity_poly.pdbx_seq_one_letter_code
_entity_poly.pdbx_strand_id
1 'polypeptide(L)' 'MSDDLMHDMNRVIGETVLQLIHEHQQPGKNALLAKLVWQAEQEEDEARLLALWQARRTLHPAKSRGTVHQLHNAPAY' A
#
# COMPACT_ATOMS: atom_id res chain seq x y z
N MET A 1 -13.22 5.67 7.92
CA MET A 1 -11.84 5.35 8.32
C MET A 1 -11.48 6.37 9.37
N SER A 2 -11.16 5.95 10.60
CA SER A 2 -10.91 6.86 11.71
C SER A 2 -9.59 7.61 11.51
N ASP A 3 -9.50 8.86 11.97
CA ASP A 3 -8.27 9.67 11.89
C ASP A 3 -7.07 8.97 12.55
N ASP A 4 -7.30 8.29 13.69
CA ASP A 4 -6.27 7.51 14.38
C ASP A 4 -5.69 6.41 13.48
N LEU A 5 -6.55 5.68 12.77
CA LEU A 5 -6.12 4.61 11.86
C LEU A 5 -5.35 5.16 10.65
N MET A 6 -5.69 6.35 10.15
CA MET A 6 -4.90 7.01 9.09
C MET A 6 -3.55 7.47 9.61
N HIS A 7 -3.51 8.00 10.83
CA HIS A 7 -2.27 8.42 11.48
C HIS A 7 -1.34 7.21 11.67
N ASP A 8 -1.85 6.11 12.22
CA ASP A 8 -1.08 4.89 12.45
C ASP A 8 -0.62 4.25 11.14
N MET A 9 -1.47 4.23 10.11
CA MET A 9 -1.09 3.78 8.77
C MET A 9 0.08 4.59 8.22
N ASN A 10 0.01 5.93 8.27
CA ASN A 10 1.06 6.80 7.76
C ASN A 10 2.35 6.66 8.55
N ARG A 11 2.25 6.50 9.88
CA ARG A 11 3.38 6.21 10.75
C ARG A 11 4.06 4.91 10.36
N VAL A 12 3.30 3.83 10.19
CA VAL A 12 3.82 2.53 9.76
C VAL A 12 4.54 2.64 8.41
N ILE A 13 3.95 3.31 7.42
CA ILE A 13 4.60 3.53 6.11
C ILE A 13 5.93 4.26 6.31
N GLY A 14 5.95 5.34 7.10
CA GLY A 14 7.16 6.10 7.39
C GLY A 14 8.24 5.26 8.09
N GLU A 15 7.87 4.50 9.11
CA GLU A 15 8.77 3.57 9.82
C GLU A 15 9.37 2.54 8.86
N THR A 16 8.55 1.92 8.00
CA THR A 16 9.02 0.94 7.02
C THR A 16 9.97 1.57 5.99
N VAL A 17 9.71 2.79 5.50
CA VAL A 17 10.63 3.51 4.60
C VAL A 17 11.97 3.75 5.27
N LEU A 18 11.95 4.28 6.50
CA LEU A 18 13.18 4.56 7.26
C LEU A 18 13.96 3.28 7.53
N GLN A 19 13.29 2.19 7.84
CA GLN A 19 13.94 0.90 8.08
C GLN A 19 14.60 0.36 6.80
N LEU A 20 13.97 0.47 5.64
CA LEU A 20 14.57 0.07 4.37
C LEU A 20 15.82 0.91 4.05
N ILE A 21 15.77 2.22 4.27
CA ILE A 21 16.92 3.12 4.10
C ILE A 21 18.05 2.73 5.05
N HIS A 22 17.74 2.45 6.32
CA HIS A 22 18.71 2.02 7.32
C HIS A 22 19.35 0.67 6.95
N GLU A 23 18.60 -0.23 6.31
CA GLU A 23 19.09 -1.50 5.76
C GLU A 23 19.85 -1.34 4.42
N HIS A 24 20.16 -0.11 4.01
CA HIS A 24 20.78 0.23 2.71
C HIS A 24 20.00 -0.30 1.49
N GLN A 25 18.70 -0.56 1.64
CA GLN A 25 17.83 -0.97 0.56
C GLN A 25 17.14 0.24 -0.07
N GLN A 26 16.91 0.20 -1.38
CA GLN A 26 16.14 1.23 -2.05
C GLN A 26 14.65 1.08 -1.68
N PRO A 27 14.01 2.10 -1.09
CA PRO A 27 12.61 2.04 -0.67
C PRO A 27 11.68 2.18 -1.89
N GLY A 28 11.60 1.12 -2.69
CA GLY A 28 10.64 0.98 -3.79
C GLY A 28 9.32 0.40 -3.32
N LYS A 29 8.26 0.58 -4.11
CA LYS A 29 6.92 0.04 -3.84
C LYS A 29 6.94 -1.44 -3.45
N ASN A 30 7.68 -2.28 -4.18
CA ASN A 30 7.73 -3.72 -3.92
C ASN A 30 8.49 -4.05 -2.62
N ALA A 31 9.58 -3.33 -2.33
CA ALA A 31 10.34 -3.50 -1.09
C ALA A 31 9.48 -3.10 0.12
N LEU A 32 8.76 -1.98 0.02
CA LEU A 32 7.78 -1.54 1.01
C LEU A 32 6.69 -2.58 1.24
N LEU A 33 6.07 -3.09 0.17
CA LEU A 33 5.03 -4.12 0.29
C LEU A 33 5.56 -5.41 0.92
N ALA A 34 6.75 -5.87 0.53
CA ALA A 34 7.36 -7.06 1.11
C ALA A 34 7.64 -6.88 2.62
N LYS A 35 8.19 -5.73 3.00
CA LYS A 35 8.49 -5.42 4.40
C LYS A 35 7.24 -5.28 5.26
N LEU A 36 6.19 -4.62 4.75
CA LEU A 36 4.90 -4.52 5.44
C LEU A 36 4.25 -5.89 5.67
N VAL A 37 4.35 -6.82 4.71
CA VAL A 37 3.86 -8.19 4.87
C VAL A 37 4.65 -8.92 5.95
N TRP A 38 5.98 -8.85 5.89
CA TRP A 38 6.86 -9.48 6.89
C TRP A 38 6.64 -8.91 8.31
N GLN A 39 6.35 -7.61 8.44
CA GLN A 39 6.00 -6.98 9.71
C GLN A 39 4.64 -7.49 10.22
N ALA A 40 3.63 -7.57 9.35
CA ALA A 40 2.29 -8.05 9.73
C ALA A 40 2.27 -9.52 10.18
N GLU A 41 3.17 -10.36 9.65
CA GLU A 41 3.30 -11.78 10.05
C GLU A 41 3.86 -11.96 11.47
N GLN A 42 4.55 -10.95 12.00
CA GLN A 42 5.17 -10.99 13.32
C GLN A 42 4.53 -10.02 14.32
N GLU A 43 3.47 -9.32 13.91
CA GLU A 43 2.79 -8.34 14.74
C GLU A 43 1.70 -9.00 15.59
N GLU A 44 1.72 -8.74 16.89
CA GLU A 44 0.73 -9.26 17.85
C GLU A 44 -0.29 -8.19 18.25
N ASP A 45 0.04 -6.90 18.08
CA ASP A 45 -0.87 -5.80 18.37
C ASP A 45 -1.91 -5.62 17.24
N GLU A 46 -3.20 -5.78 17.58
CA GLU A 46 -4.30 -5.73 16.62
C GLU A 46 -4.42 -4.37 15.93
N ALA A 47 -4.20 -3.27 16.65
CA ALA A 47 -4.30 -1.92 16.08
C ALA A 47 -3.18 -1.68 15.06
N ARG A 48 -1.96 -2.09 15.38
CA ARG A 48 -0.80 -2.01 14.49
C ARG A 48 -0.93 -2.96 13.30
N LEU A 49 -1.48 -4.15 13.49
CA LEU A 49 -1.79 -5.08 12.43
C LEU A 49 -2.80 -4.47 11.44
N LEU A 50 -3.87 -3.84 11.93
CA LEU A 50 -4.82 -3.11 11.09
C LEU A 50 -4.15 -1.98 10.31
N ALA A 51 -3.25 -1.21 10.94
CA ALA A 51 -2.49 -0.16 10.27
C ALA A 51 -1.59 -0.71 9.15
N LEU A 52 -0.90 -1.83 9.38
CA LEU A 52 -0.08 -2.54 8.38
C LEU A 52 -0.92 -3.00 7.18
N TRP A 53 -2.11 -3.55 7.43
CA TRP A 53 -3.04 -3.95 6.38
C TRP A 53 -3.56 -2.76 5.56
N GLN A 54 -3.89 -1.65 6.21
CA GLN A 54 -4.30 -0.43 5.50
C GLN A 54 -3.16 0.16 4.67
N ALA A 55 -1.94 0.22 5.22
CA ALA A 55 -0.75 0.70 4.52
C ALA A 55 -0.51 -0.09 3.22
N ARG A 56 -0.61 -1.42 3.31
CA ARG A 56 -0.51 -2.31 2.16
C ARG A 56 -1.57 -2.03 1.09
N ARG A 57 -2.84 -1.86 1.50
CA ARG A 57 -3.95 -1.56 0.57
C ARG A 57 -3.79 -0.22 -0.12
N THR A 58 -3.23 0.77 0.57
CA THR A 58 -2.97 2.11 0.02
C THR A 58 -1.83 2.10 -0.99
N LEU A 59 -0.76 1.33 -0.74
CA LEU A 59 0.38 1.20 -1.67
C LEU A 59 0.09 0.28 -2.86
N HIS A 60 -0.82 -0.67 -2.68
CA HIS A 60 -1.32 -1.53 -3.74
C HIS A 60 -2.83 -1.33 -3.87
N PRO A 61 -3.29 -0.18 -4.41
CA PRO A 61 -4.68 -0.06 -4.79
C PRO A 61 -4.91 -1.21 -5.77
N ALA A 62 -5.85 -2.11 -5.44
CA ALA A 62 -6.31 -3.12 -6.38
C ALA A 62 -6.61 -2.33 -7.64
N LYS A 63 -5.86 -2.59 -8.73
CA LYS A 63 -6.06 -1.93 -10.01
C LYS A 63 -7.56 -1.87 -10.22
N SER A 64 -8.14 -0.67 -10.19
CA SER A 64 -9.42 -0.45 -10.84
C SER A 64 -9.22 -1.03 -12.22
N ARG A 65 -9.84 -2.19 -12.48
CA ARG A 65 -9.96 -2.73 -13.83
C ARG A 65 -10.42 -1.55 -14.66
N GLY A 66 -9.55 -1.12 -15.58
CA GLY A 66 -9.81 0.01 -16.42
C GLY A 66 -11.22 -0.07 -16.96
N THR A 67 -11.96 0.99 -16.74
CA THR A 67 -12.74 1.64 -17.79
C THR A 67 -12.46 1.03 -19.17
N VAL A 68 -13.38 0.21 -19.66
CA VAL A 68 -13.54 -0.04 -21.09
C VAL A 68 -14.02 1.28 -21.69
N HIS A 69 -13.07 2.17 -21.99
CA HIS A 69 -13.30 3.39 -22.75
C HIS A 69 -12.30 3.37 -23.92
N GLN A 70 -12.67 2.64 -24.97
CA GLN A 70 -12.41 3.01 -26.38
C GLN A 70 -12.81 1.86 -27.31
N LEU A 71 -13.93 2.03 -27.99
CA LEU A 71 -14.02 1.86 -29.44
C LEU A 71 -14.99 2.93 -29.95
N HIS A 72 -14.44 4.13 -30.11
CA HIS A 72 -15.03 5.21 -30.89
C HIS A 72 -14.52 5.02 -32.33
N ASN A 73 -15.31 4.40 -33.21
CA ASN A 73 -15.43 4.77 -34.63
C ASN A 73 -16.38 3.80 -35.35
N ALA A 74 -17.60 4.24 -35.62
CA ALA A 74 -18.40 3.71 -36.71
C ALA A 74 -18.84 4.88 -37.59
N PRO A 75 -18.19 5.11 -38.75
CA PRO A 75 -18.84 5.78 -39.84
C PRO A 75 -19.51 4.72 -40.72
N ALA A 76 -20.84 4.76 -40.82
CA ALA A 76 -21.58 4.10 -41.89
C ALA A 76 -22.12 5.22 -42.80
N TYR A 77 -21.55 5.29 -44.01
CA TYR A 77 -22.19 5.89 -45.18
C TYR A 77 -23.09 4.86 -45.84
#